data_AF-A0A397F6I9-F1
#
_entry.id   AF-A0A397F6I9-F1
#
_cell.length_a   1.000
_cell.length_b   1.000
_cell.length_c   1.000
_cell.angle_alpha   90.00
_cell.angle_beta   90.00
_cell.angle_gamma   90.00
#
_symmetry.space_group_name_H-M   'P 1'
#
loop_
_entity.id
_entity.type
_entity.pdbx_description
1 polymer ?
#
loop_
_entity_poly.entity_id
_entity_poly.type
_entity_poly.pdbx_seq_one_letter_code
_entity_poly.pdbx_strand_id
1 'polypeptide(L)'
;MGRHLVEDIHVSFRRGFEMLVKNGEMRREVNVSSFRQLYNSLHHHHNIEDHSWFPRLKQLRPDNRSEVDIRERDHRKLIELESRVDYDALVEFVERLMDQFNREEMLSVPWQVG
;
A
#
# COMPACT_ATOMS: atom_id res chain seq x y z
N MET A 1 7.11 7.17 14.91
CA MET A 1 6.35 6.07 14.27
C MET A 1 5.76 6.49 12.93
N GLY A 2 4.85 7.48 12.86
CA GLY A 2 4.22 7.88 11.59
C GLY A 2 5.19 8.42 10.52
N ARG A 3 6.26 9.08 10.94
CA ARG A 3 7.31 9.57 10.04
C ARG A 3 8.07 8.44 9.31
N HIS A 4 8.36 7.34 9.99
CA HIS A 4 9.12 6.21 9.44
C HIS A 4 8.28 5.33 8.48
N LEU A 5 6.97 5.24 8.72
CA LEU A 5 6.03 4.55 7.83
C LEU A 5 5.87 5.31 6.49
N VAL A 6 5.73 6.62 6.56
CA VAL A 6 5.46 7.50 5.42
C VAL A 6 6.73 7.87 4.64
N GLU A 7 7.80 8.29 5.32
CA GLU A 7 8.97 8.87 4.65
C GLU A 7 9.92 7.80 4.09
N ASP A 8 9.94 6.58 4.66
CA ASP A 8 10.91 5.54 4.27
C ASP A 8 10.24 4.31 3.63
N ILE A 9 9.21 3.75 4.27
CA ILE A 9 8.62 2.46 3.86
C ILE A 9 7.77 2.62 2.59
N HIS A 10 6.82 3.57 2.57
CA HIS A 10 5.98 3.81 1.38
C HIS A 10 6.84 4.20 0.16
N VAL A 11 7.84 5.06 0.34
CA VAL A 11 8.77 5.45 -0.73
C VAL A 11 9.50 4.25 -1.33
N SER A 12 9.91 3.28 -0.51
CA SER A 12 10.55 2.05 -0.98
C SER A 12 9.59 1.19 -1.81
N PHE A 13 8.35 1.00 -1.34
CA PHE A 13 7.33 0.28 -2.10
C PHE A 13 7.00 0.96 -3.42
N ARG A 14 6.81 2.29 -3.42
CA ARG A 14 6.53 3.06 -4.64
C ARG A 14 7.58 2.79 -5.72
N ARG A 15 8.85 2.98 -5.37
CA ARG A 15 9.98 2.75 -6.29
C ARG A 15 10.04 1.30 -6.77
N GLY A 16 9.86 0.34 -5.88
CA GLY A 16 9.92 -1.08 -6.22
C GLY A 16 8.84 -1.47 -7.24
N PHE A 17 7.60 -1.06 -7.01
CA PHE A 17 6.47 -1.37 -7.89
C PHE A 17 6.51 -0.57 -9.21
N GLU A 18 6.91 0.70 -9.20
CA GLU A 18 7.14 1.47 -10.42
C GLU A 18 8.23 0.84 -11.31
N MET A 19 9.31 0.36 -10.71
CA MET A 19 10.36 -0.36 -11.43
C MET A 19 9.85 -1.66 -12.05
N LEU A 20 8.96 -2.40 -11.36
CA LEU A 20 8.35 -3.60 -11.91
C LEU A 20 7.52 -3.30 -13.17
N VAL A 21 6.66 -2.27 -13.11
CA VAL A 21 5.86 -1.84 -14.27
C VAL A 21 6.78 -1.44 -15.41
N LYS A 22 7.74 -0.56 -15.16
CA LYS A 22 8.68 -0.06 -16.17
C LYS A 22 9.49 -1.17 -16.84
N ASN A 23 9.95 -2.16 -16.07
CA ASN A 23 10.70 -3.29 -16.61
C ASN A 23 9.83 -4.24 -17.46
N GLY A 24 8.53 -4.34 -17.13
CA GLY A 24 7.56 -5.17 -17.85
C GLY A 24 6.95 -4.51 -19.08
N GLU A 25 6.98 -3.18 -19.17
CA GLU A 25 6.21 -2.38 -20.15
C GLU A 25 6.44 -2.78 -21.61
N MET A 26 7.70 -2.87 -22.04
CA MET A 26 8.03 -3.18 -23.43
C MET A 26 7.52 -4.55 -23.89
N ARG A 27 7.45 -5.52 -22.98
CA ARG A 27 7.04 -6.91 -23.29
C ARG A 27 5.63 -7.25 -22.80
N ARG A 28 5.01 -6.36 -22.03
CA ARG A 28 3.76 -6.61 -21.28
C ARG A 28 3.85 -7.88 -20.45
N GLU A 29 4.99 -8.07 -19.78
CA GLU A 29 5.28 -9.24 -18.96
C GLU A 29 5.48 -8.84 -17.50
N VAL A 30 5.07 -9.72 -16.59
CA VAL A 30 5.31 -9.53 -15.14
C VAL A 30 6.47 -10.42 -14.71
N ASN A 31 7.49 -9.82 -14.08
CA ASN A 31 8.44 -10.62 -13.31
C ASN A 31 7.77 -11.10 -12.01
N VAL A 32 7.12 -12.26 -12.09
CA VAL A 32 6.32 -12.84 -11.00
C VAL A 32 7.14 -13.04 -9.72
N SER A 33 8.41 -13.40 -9.84
CA SER A 33 9.27 -13.60 -8.67
C SER A 33 9.51 -12.29 -7.93
N SER A 34 9.88 -11.23 -8.65
CA SER A 34 10.11 -9.92 -8.06
C SER A 34 8.83 -9.28 -7.54
N PHE A 35 7.70 -9.47 -8.25
CA PHE A 35 6.38 -9.07 -7.78
C PHE A 35 6.04 -9.73 -6.44
N ARG A 36 6.14 -11.06 -6.33
CA ARG A 36 5.85 -11.80 -5.08
C ARG A 36 6.72 -11.37 -3.92
N GLN A 37 8.01 -11.11 -4.14
CA GLN A 37 8.91 -10.64 -3.09
C GLN A 37 8.47 -9.27 -2.54
N LEU A 38 8.19 -8.31 -3.42
CA LEU A 38 7.72 -6.99 -3.03
C LEU A 38 6.33 -7.05 -2.37
N TYR A 39 5.42 -7.83 -2.96
CA TYR A 39 4.08 -8.04 -2.45
C TYR A 39 4.08 -8.66 -1.03
N ASN A 40 4.92 -9.66 -0.77
CA ASN A 40 4.99 -10.27 0.57
C ASN A 40 5.42 -9.26 1.64
N SER A 41 6.36 -8.37 1.30
CA SER A 41 6.78 -7.29 2.20
C SER A 41 5.67 -6.27 2.42
N LEU A 42 4.96 -5.88 1.35
CA LEU A 42 3.82 -4.97 1.42
C LEU A 42 2.66 -5.56 2.24
N HIS A 43 2.34 -6.83 2.04
CA HIS A 43 1.32 -7.53 2.78
C HIS A 43 1.69 -7.63 4.27
N HIS A 44 2.96 -7.85 4.60
CA HIS A 44 3.38 -7.79 6.01
C HIS A 44 3.18 -6.40 6.62
N HIS A 45 3.51 -5.33 5.88
CA HIS A 45 3.27 -3.95 6.28
C HIS A 45 1.77 -3.67 6.53
N HIS A 46 0.90 -3.99 5.57
CA HIS A 46 -0.56 -3.84 5.73
C HIS A 46 -1.11 -4.65 6.91
N ASN A 47 -0.58 -5.85 7.17
CA ASN A 47 -0.99 -6.64 8.34
C ASN A 47 -0.70 -5.92 9.67
N ILE A 48 0.45 -5.24 9.78
CA ILE A 48 0.77 -4.45 10.97
C ILE A 48 -0.22 -3.28 11.10
N GLU A 49 -0.55 -2.63 9.99
CA GLU A 49 -1.49 -1.51 10.00
C GLU A 49 -2.87 -1.96 10.44
N ASP A 50 -3.44 -2.99 9.81
CA ASP A 50 -4.78 -3.52 10.06
C ASP A 50 -4.96 -4.05 11.49
N HIS A 51 -3.93 -4.69 12.05
CA HIS A 51 -4.05 -5.37 13.35
C HIS A 51 -3.51 -4.57 14.53
N SER A 52 -2.71 -3.53 14.28
CA SER A 52 -2.09 -2.74 15.36
C SER A 52 -2.37 -1.25 15.25
N TRP A 53 -2.06 -0.64 14.10
CA TRP A 53 -2.12 0.82 13.96
C TRP A 53 -3.54 1.34 13.81
N PHE A 54 -4.31 0.80 12.86
CA PHE A 54 -5.68 1.21 12.56
C PHE A 54 -6.64 1.03 13.75
N PRO A 55 -6.61 -0.08 14.51
CA PRO A 55 -7.40 -0.20 15.74
C PRO A 55 -7.07 0.88 16.77
N ARG A 56 -5.78 1.17 16.96
CA ARG A 56 -5.34 2.22 17.89
C ARG A 56 -5.77 3.60 17.41
N LEU A 57 -5.67 3.89 16.11
CA LEU A 57 -6.11 5.15 15.53
C LEU A 57 -7.62 5.36 15.71
N LYS A 58 -8.44 4.32 15.48
CA LYS A 58 -9.89 4.35 15.74
C LYS A 58 -10.24 4.66 17.19
N GLN A 59 -9.43 4.20 18.16
CA GLN A 59 -9.62 4.50 19.58
C GLN A 59 -9.23 5.95 19.92
N LEU A 60 -8.10 6.42 19.42
CA LEU A 60 -7.60 7.77 19.69
C LEU A 60 -8.40 8.85 18.96
N ARG A 61 -8.94 8.52 17.79
CA ARG A 61 -9.63 9.42 16.86
C ARG A 61 -10.89 8.76 16.28
N PRO A 62 -11.97 8.67 17.07
CA PRO A 62 -13.23 8.09 16.59
C PRO A 62 -13.81 8.81 15.38
N ASP A 63 -13.49 10.09 15.20
CA ASP A 63 -13.81 10.93 14.05
C ASP A 63 -13.22 10.40 12.73
N ASN A 64 -12.09 9.70 12.79
CA ASN A 64 -11.42 9.13 11.62
C ASN A 64 -11.88 7.70 11.28
N ARG A 65 -12.85 7.14 12.02
CA ARG A 65 -13.22 5.72 11.88
C ARG A 65 -13.61 5.35 10.44
N SER A 66 -14.40 6.18 9.77
CA SER A 66 -14.82 5.94 8.38
C SER A 66 -13.65 5.91 7.40
N GLU A 67 -12.65 6.78 7.60
CA GLU A 67 -11.45 6.83 6.77
C GLU A 67 -10.58 5.59 6.95
N VAL A 68 -10.43 5.13 8.20
CA VAL A 68 -9.71 3.89 8.50
C VAL A 68 -10.43 2.68 7.90
N ASP A 69 -11.77 2.62 7.97
CA ASP A 69 -12.56 1.55 7.34
C ASP A 69 -12.43 1.54 5.79
N ILE A 70 -12.15 2.69 5.16
CA ILE A 70 -11.83 2.76 3.73
C ILE A 70 -10.46 2.12 3.46
N ARG A 71 -9.43 2.39 4.28
CA ARG A 71 -8.09 1.82 4.09
C ARG A 71 -8.05 0.31 4.25
N GLU A 72 -8.72 -0.22 5.27
CA GLU A 72 -8.87 -1.67 5.45
C GLU A 72 -9.56 -2.33 4.23
N ARG A 73 -10.46 -1.60 3.54
CA ARG A 73 -11.06 -2.08 2.27
C ARG A 73 -10.09 -2.00 1.09
N ASP A 74 -9.27 -0.96 1.03
CA ASP A 74 -8.24 -0.80 -0.02
C ASP A 74 -7.23 -1.95 0.05
N HIS A 75 -6.77 -2.33 1.25
CA HIS A 75 -5.89 -3.49 1.47
C HIS A 75 -6.50 -4.79 0.92
N ARG A 76 -7.78 -5.04 1.20
CA ARG A 76 -8.48 -6.24 0.71
C ARG A 76 -8.56 -6.30 -0.81
N LYS A 77 -8.77 -5.15 -1.48
CA LYS A 77 -8.80 -5.10 -2.95
C LYS A 77 -7.44 -5.42 -3.56
N LEU A 78 -6.33 -5.02 -2.93
CA LEU A 78 -5.00 -5.37 -3.40
C LEU A 78 -4.71 -6.87 -3.29
N ILE A 79 -5.26 -7.55 -2.27
CA ILE A 79 -5.20 -9.01 -2.14
C ILE A 79 -5.96 -9.70 -3.29
N GLU A 80 -7.12 -9.19 -3.68
CA GLU A 80 -7.87 -9.73 -4.82
C GLU A 80 -7.08 -9.64 -6.13
N LEU A 81 -6.37 -8.51 -6.35
CA LEU A 81 -5.56 -8.29 -7.54
C LEU A 81 -4.28 -9.15 -7.59
N GLU A 82 -3.71 -9.54 -6.45
CA GLU A 82 -2.54 -10.42 -6.41
C GLU A 82 -2.77 -11.78 -7.09
N SER A 83 -4.00 -12.28 -7.06
CA SER A 83 -4.38 -13.53 -7.72
C SER A 83 -4.26 -13.48 -9.26
N ARG A 84 -4.14 -12.28 -9.83
CA ARG A 84 -4.05 -12.03 -11.27
C ARG A 84 -2.60 -11.74 -11.66
N VAL A 85 -2.01 -12.60 -12.48
CA VAL A 85 -0.57 -12.56 -12.82
C VAL A 85 -0.35 -12.06 -14.26
N ASP A 86 -1.09 -11.04 -14.66
CA ASP A 86 -0.95 -10.39 -15.97
C ASP A 86 -0.50 -8.94 -15.82
N TYR A 87 0.05 -8.36 -16.89
CA TYR A 87 0.64 -7.01 -16.84
C TYR A 87 -0.41 -5.92 -16.59
N ASP A 88 -1.63 -6.08 -17.09
CA ASP A 88 -2.68 -5.08 -16.87
C ASP A 88 -3.14 -5.10 -15.40
N ALA A 89 -3.22 -6.29 -14.80
CA ALA A 89 -3.45 -6.43 -13.37
C ALA A 89 -2.31 -5.84 -12.53
N LEU A 90 -1.04 -5.96 -12.96
CA LEU A 90 0.08 -5.29 -12.30
C LEU A 90 -0.06 -3.77 -12.37
N VAL A 91 -0.40 -3.20 -13.54
CA VAL A 91 -0.61 -1.76 -13.67
C VAL A 91 -1.75 -1.28 -12.77
N GLU A 92 -2.90 -1.97 -12.79
CA GLU A 92 -4.05 -1.67 -11.93
C GLU A 92 -3.67 -1.76 -10.43
N PHE A 93 -2.91 -2.78 -10.05
CA PHE A 93 -2.41 -2.96 -8.69
C PHE A 93 -1.56 -1.76 -8.26
N VAL A 94 -0.62 -1.34 -9.10
CA VAL A 94 0.28 -0.23 -8.80
C VAL A 94 -0.47 1.09 -8.71
N GLU A 95 -1.41 1.38 -9.63
CA GLU A 95 -2.22 2.60 -9.57
C GLU A 95 -3.02 2.69 -8.26
N ARG A 96 -3.68 1.60 -7.86
CA ARG A 96 -4.43 1.54 -6.60
C ARG A 96 -3.52 1.68 -5.38
N LEU A 97 -2.33 1.10 -5.42
CA LEU A 97 -1.35 1.21 -4.34
C LEU A 97 -0.87 2.66 -4.17
N MET A 98 -0.55 3.37 -5.26
CA MET A 98 -0.10 4.77 -5.20
C MET A 98 -1.17 5.67 -4.60
N ASP A 99 -2.42 5.45 -5.01
CA ASP A 99 -3.60 6.17 -4.54
C ASP A 99 -3.88 5.88 -3.05
N GLN A 100 -3.77 4.62 -2.61
CA GLN A 100 -3.87 4.25 -1.20
C GLN A 100 -2.81 4.99 -0.36
N PHE A 101 -1.52 4.88 -0.74
CA PHE A 101 -0.45 5.53 0.00
C PHE A 101 -0.65 7.05 0.09
N ASN A 102 -1.02 7.72 -1.01
CA ASN A 102 -1.30 9.16 -0.99
C ASN A 102 -2.35 9.52 0.07
N ARG A 103 -3.41 8.73 0.18
CA ARG A 103 -4.46 9.03 1.16
C ARG A 103 -4.12 8.61 2.59
N GLU A 104 -3.28 7.60 2.80
CA GLU A 104 -2.76 7.25 4.14
C GLU A 104 -1.80 8.31 4.66
N GLU A 105 -0.95 8.82 3.78
CA GLU A 105 -0.03 9.91 4.06
C GLU A 105 -0.82 11.17 4.47
N MET A 106 -1.88 11.52 3.76
CA MET A 106 -2.75 12.66 4.14
C MET A 106 -3.40 12.52 5.53
N LEU A 107 -3.72 11.30 5.97
CA LEU A 107 -4.28 11.05 7.31
C LEU A 107 -3.22 11.08 8.42
N SER A 108 -1.96 10.82 8.07
CA SER A 108 -0.83 10.73 9.00
C SER A 108 -0.02 12.03 9.10
N VAL A 109 -0.08 12.91 8.10
CA VAL A 109 0.61 14.23 8.04
C VAL A 109 0.23 15.19 9.17
N PRO A 110 -1.05 15.33 9.62
CA PRO A 110 -1.38 16.19 10.76
C PRO A 110 -0.69 15.79 12.09
N TRP A 111 -0.09 14.60 12.15
CA TRP A 111 0.48 14.01 13.37
C TRP A 111 2.01 13.90 13.34
N GLN A 112 2.68 14.44 12.32
CA GLN A 112 4.15 14.56 12.27
C GLN A 112 4.67 15.84 12.95
N VAL A 113 3.78 16.77 13.29
CA VAL A 113 4.04 17.99 14.06
C VAL A 113 3.33 17.90 15.42
N GLY A 114 3.86 17.04 16.29
CA GLY A 114 3.43 16.90 17.69
C GLY A 114 4.61 16.49 18.55
#